data_AF-A0A7X4DQP7-F1
#
_entry.id   AF-A0A7X4DQP7-F1
#
_cell.length_a   1.000
_cell.length_b   1.000
_cell.length_c   1.000
_cell.angle_alpha   90.00
_cell.angle_beta   90.00
_cell.angle_gamma   90.00
#
_symmetry.space_group_name_H-M   'P 1'
#
loop_
_entity.id
_entity.type
_entity.pdbx_description
1 polymer ?
#
loop_
_entity_poly.entity_id
_entity_poly.type
_entity_poly.pdbx_seq_one_letter_code
_entity_poly.pdbx_strand_id
1 'polypeptide(L)'
;MLKQHEGMYWPDAEAAKTAHVDKRAYEAMYKASVEDPEAFWAEHGRRLDWIKPFSRVKNTSFAPGKIDIRWFEDGTLNVAANCIDRHLAERGDQTAIIWEPDDPEASSRFITYRELHGEVCRFGNVLKRLGVSRGDRVVLYMPMIPEAAYAMLACARIGAIHSVVFGGFSPDALAARVNQCEAGVIVTADEAPRGGRNTPLKANADKAFEKIEI
;
A
#
# COMPACT_ATOMS: atom_id res chain seq x y z
N MET A 1 -6.79 26.45 30.54
CA MET A 1 -7.55 26.44 29.27
C MET A 1 -6.80 27.28 28.27
N LEU A 2 -6.49 26.73 27.09
CA LEU A 2 -5.85 27.48 26.00
C LEU A 2 -6.86 28.53 25.49
N LYS A 3 -6.42 29.78 25.30
CA LYS A 3 -7.29 30.84 24.79
C LYS A 3 -7.73 30.48 23.37
N GLN A 4 -9.02 30.50 23.10
CA GLN A 4 -9.55 30.31 21.75
C GLN A 4 -9.26 31.57 20.94
N HIS A 5 -8.44 31.42 19.89
CA HIS A 5 -8.20 32.47 18.89
C HIS A 5 -9.25 32.34 17.78
N GLU A 6 -9.57 33.46 17.14
CA GLU A 6 -10.46 33.47 15.97
C GLU A 6 -9.91 32.52 14.89
N GLY A 7 -10.76 31.61 14.40
CA GLY A 7 -10.36 30.56 13.45
C GLY A 7 -9.75 29.29 14.05
N MET A 8 -9.66 29.15 15.38
CA MET A 8 -9.23 27.91 16.04
C MET A 8 -10.42 27.08 16.53
N TYR A 9 -10.49 25.84 16.03
CA TYR A 9 -11.51 24.86 16.39
C TYR A 9 -10.92 23.77 17.27
N TRP A 10 -11.52 23.54 18.44
CA TRP A 10 -11.18 22.43 19.29
C TRP A 10 -11.78 21.13 18.75
N PRO A 11 -11.11 19.98 18.94
CA PRO A 11 -11.74 18.70 18.62
C PRO A 11 -13.03 18.54 19.44
N ASP A 12 -14.00 17.85 18.85
CA ASP A 12 -15.20 17.44 19.55
C ASP A 12 -14.85 16.67 20.84
N ALA A 13 -15.61 16.91 21.91
CA ALA A 13 -15.28 16.39 23.23
C ALA A 13 -15.37 14.86 23.31
N GLU A 14 -16.29 14.23 22.58
CA GLU A 14 -16.39 12.76 22.54
C GLU A 14 -15.28 12.16 21.68
N ALA A 15 -14.97 12.78 20.54
CA ALA A 15 -13.83 12.38 19.72
C ALA A 15 -12.50 12.46 20.51
N ALA A 16 -12.32 13.52 21.31
CA ALA A 16 -11.11 13.72 22.10
C ALA A 16 -10.88 12.63 23.16
N LYS A 17 -11.93 12.00 23.71
CA LYS A 17 -11.80 10.95 24.74
C LYS A 17 -11.20 9.65 24.22
N THR A 18 -11.37 9.37 22.93
CA THR A 18 -10.90 8.11 22.29
C THR A 18 -9.67 8.32 21.41
N ALA A 19 -9.19 9.57 21.32
CA ALA A 19 -7.99 9.89 20.56
C ALA A 19 -6.75 9.25 21.18
N HIS A 20 -5.83 8.78 20.33
CA HIS A 20 -4.57 8.18 20.78
C HIS A 20 -3.61 9.18 21.43
N VAL A 21 -3.80 10.49 21.21
CA VAL A 21 -2.87 11.53 21.66
C VAL A 21 -3.63 12.83 21.93
N ASP A 22 -3.30 13.51 23.03
CA ASP A 22 -3.73 14.88 23.30
C ASP A 22 -2.64 15.88 22.88
N LYS A 23 -2.90 17.18 22.99
CA LYS A 23 -1.92 18.22 22.59
C LYS A 23 -0.58 18.08 23.33
N ARG A 24 -0.61 17.81 24.63
CA ARG A 24 0.61 17.72 25.45
C ARG A 24 1.43 16.50 25.06
N ALA A 25 0.78 15.36 24.87
CA ALA A 25 1.42 14.13 24.42
C ALA A 25 1.96 14.28 22.99
N TYR A 26 1.24 14.96 22.09
CA TYR A 26 1.73 15.29 20.76
C TYR A 26 3.01 16.12 20.81
N GLU A 27 3.03 17.20 21.59
CA GLU A 27 4.22 18.06 21.73
C GLU A 27 5.41 17.28 22.27
N ALA A 28 5.20 16.40 23.25
CA ALA A 28 6.24 15.55 23.80
C ALA A 28 6.76 14.51 22.78
N MET A 29 5.87 13.79 22.09
CA MET A 29 6.23 12.80 21.08
C MET A 29 6.93 13.43 19.89
N TYR A 30 6.43 14.58 19.40
CA TYR A 30 7.04 15.32 18.31
C TYR A 30 8.46 15.75 18.68
N LYS A 31 8.63 16.35 19.86
CA LYS A 31 9.95 16.74 20.38
C LYS A 31 10.91 15.55 20.43
N ALA A 32 10.49 14.42 21.01
CA ALA A 32 11.28 13.20 21.05
C ALA A 32 11.66 12.68 19.65
N SER A 33 10.73 12.70 18.69
CA SER A 33 10.96 12.21 17.32
C SER A 33 12.01 13.01 16.54
N VAL A 34 12.22 14.27 16.92
CA VAL A 34 13.17 15.19 16.27
C VAL A 34 14.50 15.26 17.01
N GLU A 35 14.47 15.34 18.34
CA GLU A 35 15.67 15.47 19.17
C GLU A 35 16.43 14.15 19.35
N ASP A 36 15.71 13.02 19.47
CA ASP A 36 16.28 11.68 19.54
C ASP A 36 15.50 10.69 18.64
N PRO A 37 15.64 10.82 17.31
CA PRO A 37 14.93 9.98 16.35
C PRO A 37 15.30 8.50 16.47
N GLU A 38 16.52 8.17 16.90
CA GLU A 38 16.94 6.77 17.01
C GLU A 38 16.20 6.06 18.14
N ALA A 39 16.12 6.66 19.34
CA ALA A 39 15.37 6.07 20.45
C ALA A 39 13.86 6.02 20.13
N PHE A 40 13.30 7.11 19.61
CA PHE A 40 11.88 7.20 19.30
C PHE A 40 11.45 6.15 18.26
N TRP A 41 12.20 6.02 17.16
CA TRP A 41 11.87 5.05 16.11
C TRP A 41 12.32 3.62 16.46
N ALA A 42 13.26 3.41 17.39
CA ALA A 42 13.54 2.09 17.96
C ALA A 42 12.32 1.50 18.66
N GLU A 43 11.57 2.32 19.40
CA GLU A 43 10.34 1.92 20.06
C GLU A 43 9.25 1.64 19.01
N HIS A 44 8.94 2.63 18.18
CA HIS A 44 7.80 2.53 17.26
C HIS A 44 8.01 1.56 16.10
N GLY A 45 9.26 1.30 15.70
CA GLY A 45 9.58 0.29 14.70
C GLY A 45 9.19 -1.13 15.15
N ARG A 46 9.06 -1.39 16.46
CA ARG A 46 8.64 -2.70 17.02
C ARG A 46 7.15 -2.98 16.87
N ARG A 47 6.35 -2.02 16.35
CA ARG A 47 4.92 -2.20 16.06
C ARG A 47 4.67 -3.10 14.84
N LEU A 48 5.71 -3.38 14.08
CA LEU A 48 5.70 -4.29 12.94
C LEU A 48 6.30 -5.63 13.35
N ASP A 49 5.82 -6.69 12.73
CA ASP A 49 6.39 -8.02 12.87
C ASP A 49 7.58 -8.14 11.93
N TRP A 50 8.76 -8.33 12.51
CA TRP A 50 10.02 -8.49 11.80
C TRP A 50 10.37 -9.97 11.70
N ILE A 51 10.70 -10.42 10.49
CA ILE A 51 11.29 -11.75 10.26
C ILE A 51 12.71 -11.78 10.85
N LYS A 52 13.48 -10.72 10.57
CA LYS A 52 14.76 -10.44 11.22
C LYS A 52 14.66 -9.08 11.89
N PRO A 53 14.74 -8.98 13.22
CA PRO A 53 14.77 -7.70 13.91
C PRO A 53 15.91 -6.82 13.43
N PHE A 54 15.69 -5.51 13.38
CA PHE A 54 16.73 -4.53 13.10
C PHE A 54 17.57 -4.26 14.36
N SER A 55 18.86 -3.95 14.17
CA SER A 55 19.72 -3.37 15.21
C SER A 55 20.03 -1.91 14.93
N ARG A 56 19.91 -1.44 13.69
CA ARG A 56 20.21 -0.07 13.29
C ARG A 56 18.96 0.67 12.82
N VAL A 57 18.50 1.62 13.64
CA VAL A 57 17.28 2.39 13.35
C VAL A 57 17.47 3.33 12.18
N LYS A 58 18.56 4.12 12.19
CA LYS A 58 18.76 5.22 11.25
C LYS A 58 20.20 5.22 10.73
N ASN A 59 20.32 5.39 9.41
CA ASN A 59 21.58 5.64 8.71
C ASN A 59 21.26 6.57 7.54
N THR A 60 21.18 7.87 7.81
CA THR A 60 20.69 8.85 6.83
C THR A 60 21.63 10.04 6.68
N SER A 61 21.91 10.43 5.44
CA SER A 61 22.58 11.67 5.09
C SER A 61 21.76 12.43 4.05
N PHE A 62 21.59 13.74 4.29
CA PHE A 62 20.96 14.68 3.36
C PHE A 62 21.96 15.68 2.78
N ALA A 63 23.25 15.50 3.06
CA ALA A 63 24.28 16.41 2.57
C ALA A 63 24.33 16.39 1.03
N PRO A 64 24.48 17.55 0.36
CA PRO A 64 24.61 17.61 -1.09
C PRO A 64 25.70 16.66 -1.61
N GLY A 65 25.38 15.84 -2.61
CA GLY A 65 26.29 14.84 -3.16
C GLY A 65 26.49 13.58 -2.31
N LYS A 66 25.84 13.47 -1.14
CA LYS A 66 25.87 12.30 -0.24
C LYS A 66 24.47 11.97 0.29
N ILE A 67 23.45 12.07 -0.57
CA ILE A 67 22.08 11.72 -0.19
C ILE A 67 21.98 10.19 -0.14
N ASP A 68 21.81 9.65 1.07
CA ASP A 68 21.70 8.21 1.33
C ASP A 68 20.79 8.01 2.54
N ILE A 69 19.61 7.42 2.32
CA ILE A 69 18.54 7.36 3.33
C ILE A 69 18.18 5.91 3.60
N ARG A 70 18.63 5.39 4.75
CA ARG A 70 18.33 4.01 5.16
C ARG A 70 17.78 3.99 6.58
N TRP A 71 16.69 3.25 6.75
CA TRP A 71 16.02 3.05 8.02
C TRP A 71 15.87 1.55 8.23
N PHE A 72 16.16 1.08 9.45
CA PHE A 72 16.05 -0.33 9.81
C PHE A 72 16.80 -1.24 8.83
N GLU A 73 17.96 -0.78 8.34
CA GLU A 73 18.60 -1.29 7.10
C GLU A 73 19.03 -2.75 7.19
N ASP A 74 19.21 -3.26 8.41
CA ASP A 74 19.58 -4.63 8.70
C ASP A 74 18.40 -5.52 9.10
N GLY A 75 17.20 -4.96 9.20
CA GLY A 75 15.95 -5.66 9.46
C GLY A 75 15.33 -6.28 8.21
N THR A 76 14.48 -7.28 8.39
CA THR A 76 13.73 -7.91 7.31
C THR A 76 12.30 -8.14 7.75
N LEU A 77 11.33 -7.74 6.92
CA LEU A 77 9.90 -7.96 7.12
C LEU A 77 9.23 -8.27 5.78
N ASN A 78 7.96 -8.69 5.84
CA ASN A 78 7.09 -8.74 4.67
C ASN A 78 5.83 -7.90 4.92
N VAL A 79 5.47 -7.05 3.95
CA VAL A 79 4.30 -6.16 4.06
C VAL A 79 3.01 -6.95 4.09
N ALA A 80 2.85 -7.96 3.21
CA ALA A 80 1.64 -8.79 3.19
C ALA A 80 1.46 -9.53 4.53
N ALA A 81 2.55 -10.02 5.13
CA ALA A 81 2.51 -10.66 6.45
C ALA A 81 2.02 -9.71 7.56
N ASN A 82 2.49 -8.46 7.55
CA ASN A 82 2.04 -7.43 8.50
C ASN A 82 0.61 -6.94 8.22
N CYS A 83 0.19 -6.91 6.96
CA CYS A 83 -1.15 -6.44 6.58
C CYS A 83 -2.22 -7.53 6.70
N ILE A 84 -1.85 -8.82 6.64
CA ILE A 84 -2.81 -9.92 6.53
C ILE A 84 -2.48 -11.02 7.55
N ASP A 85 -1.34 -11.69 7.40
CA ASP A 85 -1.06 -12.98 8.04
C ASP A 85 -1.09 -12.90 9.57
N ARG A 86 -0.51 -11.85 10.16
CA ARG A 86 -0.50 -11.65 11.62
C ARG A 86 -1.90 -11.51 12.23
N HIS A 87 -2.90 -11.16 11.42
CA HIS A 87 -4.28 -10.99 11.86
C HIS A 87 -5.10 -12.28 11.79
N LEU A 88 -4.62 -13.33 11.11
CA LEU A 88 -5.43 -14.52 10.82
C LEU A 88 -5.85 -15.31 12.06
N ALA A 89 -4.98 -15.39 13.08
CA ALA A 89 -5.24 -16.18 14.28
C ALA A 89 -6.41 -15.62 15.11
N GLU A 90 -6.45 -14.29 15.28
CA GLU A 90 -7.41 -13.63 16.17
C GLU A 90 -8.57 -12.95 15.41
N ARG A 91 -8.32 -12.52 14.17
CA ARG A 91 -9.22 -11.68 13.37
C ARG A 91 -9.50 -12.27 11.99
N GLY A 92 -9.23 -13.57 11.79
CA GLY A 92 -9.35 -14.22 10.48
C GLY A 92 -10.71 -14.02 9.81
N ASP A 93 -11.79 -14.09 10.59
CA ASP A 93 -13.17 -13.96 10.10
C ASP A 93 -13.71 -12.51 10.22
N GLN A 94 -12.89 -11.58 10.69
CA GLN A 94 -13.21 -10.16 10.67
C GLN A 94 -13.05 -9.60 9.25
N THR A 95 -13.99 -8.76 8.83
CA THR A 95 -13.89 -8.00 7.58
C THR A 95 -12.62 -7.15 7.55
N ALA A 96 -11.78 -7.40 6.53
CA ALA A 96 -10.59 -6.63 6.21
C ALA A 96 -10.86 -5.54 5.15
N ILE A 97 -11.67 -5.87 4.14
CA ILE A 97 -12.06 -4.95 3.06
C ILE A 97 -13.59 -4.92 2.97
N ILE A 98 -14.15 -3.72 3.01
CA ILE A 98 -15.52 -3.44 2.57
C ILE A 98 -15.38 -2.84 1.18
N TRP A 99 -15.91 -3.50 0.17
CA TRP A 99 -15.94 -3.00 -1.19
C TRP A 99 -17.35 -2.58 -1.57
N GLU A 100 -17.46 -1.31 -1.94
CA GLU A 100 -18.69 -0.73 -2.46
C GLU A 100 -18.61 -0.72 -3.99
N PRO A 101 -19.54 -1.38 -4.69
CA PRO A 101 -19.63 -1.32 -6.15
C PRO A 101 -20.00 0.09 -6.63
N ASP A 102 -19.75 0.36 -7.93
CA ASP A 102 -20.21 1.61 -8.57
C ASP A 102 -21.74 1.66 -8.71
N ASP A 103 -22.36 0.50 -8.90
CA ASP A 103 -23.81 0.36 -8.96
C ASP A 103 -24.41 0.47 -7.55
N PRO A 104 -25.22 1.51 -7.26
CA PRO A 104 -25.80 1.70 -5.93
C PRO A 104 -26.85 0.65 -5.56
N GLU A 105 -27.36 -0.11 -6.55
CA GLU A 105 -28.31 -1.21 -6.31
C GLU A 105 -27.57 -2.53 -6.02
N ALA A 106 -26.27 -2.59 -6.31
CA ALA A 106 -25.46 -3.77 -6.01
C ALA A 106 -25.03 -3.76 -4.54
N SER A 107 -25.12 -4.92 -3.88
CA SER A 107 -24.73 -5.06 -2.48
C SER A 107 -23.22 -4.94 -2.29
N SER A 108 -22.80 -4.24 -1.22
CA SER A 108 -21.40 -4.21 -0.77
C SER A 108 -20.85 -5.62 -0.54
N ARG A 109 -19.58 -5.84 -0.87
CA ARG A 109 -18.86 -7.08 -0.54
C ARG A 109 -18.05 -6.87 0.74
N PHE A 110 -18.19 -7.81 1.67
CA PHE A 110 -17.40 -7.86 2.90
C PHE A 110 -16.40 -9.00 2.78
N ILE A 111 -15.12 -8.67 2.72
CA ILE A 111 -14.03 -9.65 2.54
C ILE A 111 -13.27 -9.76 3.85
N THR A 112 -13.26 -10.96 4.42
CA THR A 112 -12.55 -11.28 5.65
C THR A 112 -11.04 -11.34 5.44
N TYR A 113 -10.27 -11.24 6.53
CA TYR A 113 -8.81 -11.47 6.47
C TYR A 113 -8.45 -12.84 5.89
N ARG A 114 -9.24 -13.88 6.18
CA ARG A 114 -9.04 -15.24 5.69
C ARG A 114 -9.25 -15.35 4.18
N GLU A 115 -10.30 -14.73 3.66
CA GLU A 115 -10.56 -14.67 2.21
C GLU A 115 -9.47 -13.86 1.50
N LEU A 116 -9.14 -12.67 2.02
CA LEU A 116 -8.06 -11.83 1.51
C LEU A 116 -6.73 -12.59 1.44
N HIS A 117 -6.37 -13.32 2.50
CA HIS A 117 -5.17 -14.17 2.52
C HIS A 117 -5.21 -15.23 1.42
N GLY A 118 -6.35 -15.90 1.23
CA GLY A 118 -6.55 -16.91 0.19
C GLY A 118 -6.31 -16.34 -1.20
N GLU A 119 -6.93 -15.21 -1.52
CA GLU A 119 -6.79 -14.54 -2.82
C GLU A 119 -5.37 -14.04 -3.07
N VAL A 120 -4.75 -13.40 -2.08
CA VAL A 120 -3.37 -12.90 -2.16
C VAL A 120 -2.37 -14.05 -2.37
N CYS A 121 -2.53 -15.17 -1.65
CA CYS A 121 -1.68 -16.35 -1.84
C CYS A 121 -1.86 -16.96 -3.22
N ARG A 122 -3.12 -17.10 -3.68
CA ARG A 122 -3.43 -17.65 -5.00
C ARG A 122 -2.79 -16.81 -6.09
N PHE A 123 -3.00 -15.49 -6.07
CA PHE A 123 -2.46 -14.61 -7.09
C PHE A 123 -0.93 -14.49 -7.03
N GLY A 124 -0.35 -14.51 -5.82
CA GLY A 124 1.11 -14.58 -5.67
C GLY A 124 1.72 -15.82 -6.33
N ASN A 125 1.05 -16.98 -6.23
CA ASN A 125 1.48 -18.19 -6.92
C ASN A 125 1.31 -18.12 -8.44
N VAL A 126 0.28 -17.42 -8.94
CA VAL A 126 0.12 -17.14 -10.37
C VAL A 126 1.31 -16.31 -10.88
N LEU A 127 1.65 -15.21 -10.18
CA LEU A 127 2.79 -14.37 -10.54
C LEU A 127 4.10 -15.16 -10.56
N LYS A 128 4.36 -16.00 -9.54
CA LYS A 128 5.53 -16.87 -9.52
C LYS A 128 5.56 -17.86 -10.69
N ARG A 129 4.41 -18.41 -11.08
CA ARG A 129 4.31 -19.32 -12.25
C ARG A 129 4.59 -18.60 -13.57
N LEU A 130 4.28 -17.31 -13.66
CA LEU A 130 4.65 -16.44 -14.78
C LEU A 130 6.13 -16.00 -14.76
N GLY A 131 6.91 -16.45 -13.78
CA GLY A 131 8.34 -16.16 -13.68
C GLY A 131 8.68 -14.92 -12.84
N VAL A 132 7.69 -14.26 -12.23
CA VAL A 132 7.94 -13.09 -11.38
C VAL A 132 8.68 -13.49 -10.11
N SER A 133 9.78 -12.79 -9.83
CA SER A 133 10.68 -13.00 -8.71
C SER A 133 10.89 -11.71 -7.91
N ARG A 134 11.68 -11.79 -6.83
CA ARG A 134 11.97 -10.65 -5.97
C ARG A 134 12.73 -9.58 -6.75
N GLY A 135 12.20 -8.34 -6.75
CA GLY A 135 12.78 -7.21 -7.48
C GLY A 135 12.24 -7.02 -8.90
N ASP A 136 11.45 -7.96 -9.43
CA ASP A 136 10.76 -7.78 -10.70
C ASP A 136 9.62 -6.78 -10.57
N ARG A 137 9.35 -6.04 -11.64
CA ARG A 137 8.31 -5.02 -11.67
C ARG A 137 7.03 -5.60 -12.27
N VAL A 138 5.91 -5.36 -11.58
CA VAL A 138 4.57 -5.75 -12.02
C VAL A 138 3.71 -4.49 -12.12
N VAL A 139 3.23 -4.15 -13.31
CA VAL A 139 2.34 -3.02 -13.50
C VAL A 139 0.91 -3.42 -13.17
N LEU A 140 0.23 -2.62 -12.35
CA LEU A 140 -1.19 -2.78 -12.02
C LEU A 140 -2.00 -1.68 -12.69
N TYR A 141 -2.72 -2.01 -13.75
CA TYR A 141 -3.64 -1.14 -14.49
C TYR A 141 -5.08 -1.58 -14.22
N MET A 142 -5.54 -1.34 -13.00
CA MET A 142 -6.76 -1.94 -12.45
C MET A 142 -7.78 -0.86 -12.03
N PRO A 143 -9.09 -1.17 -12.02
CA PRO A 143 -10.09 -0.32 -11.39
C PRO A 143 -10.06 -0.44 -9.86
N MET A 144 -10.92 0.32 -9.18
CA MET A 144 -11.09 0.26 -7.72
C MET A 144 -11.93 -0.97 -7.31
N ILE A 145 -11.36 -2.16 -7.48
CA ILE A 145 -11.95 -3.45 -7.12
C ILE A 145 -11.07 -4.21 -6.12
N PRO A 146 -11.59 -5.18 -5.36
CA PRO A 146 -10.80 -5.94 -4.38
C PRO A 146 -9.54 -6.59 -4.97
N GLU A 147 -9.64 -7.05 -6.22
CA GLU A 147 -8.57 -7.71 -6.94
C GLU A 147 -7.34 -6.80 -7.14
N ALA A 148 -7.51 -5.48 -7.16
CA ALA A 148 -6.39 -4.54 -7.17
C ALA A 148 -5.58 -4.60 -5.86
N ALA A 149 -6.26 -4.71 -4.72
CA ALA A 149 -5.60 -4.91 -3.42
C ALA A 149 -4.95 -6.30 -3.34
N TYR A 150 -5.60 -7.33 -3.88
CA TYR A 150 -5.05 -8.68 -3.93
C TYR A 150 -3.75 -8.71 -4.75
N ALA A 151 -3.75 -8.09 -5.93
CA ALA A 151 -2.58 -8.01 -6.80
C ALA A 151 -1.42 -7.25 -6.17
N MET A 152 -1.69 -6.12 -5.52
CA MET A 152 -0.70 -5.31 -4.82
C MET A 152 -0.05 -6.10 -3.66
N LEU A 153 -0.87 -6.70 -2.80
CA LEU A 153 -0.39 -7.47 -1.66
C LEU A 153 0.29 -8.78 -2.09
N ALA A 154 -0.12 -9.38 -3.21
CA ALA A 154 0.55 -10.54 -3.80
C ALA A 154 1.96 -10.18 -4.30
N CYS A 155 2.13 -9.03 -4.97
CA CYS A 155 3.44 -8.54 -5.36
C CYS A 155 4.34 -8.35 -4.12
N ALA A 156 3.83 -7.67 -3.09
CA ALA A 156 4.54 -7.46 -1.84
C ALA A 156 4.88 -8.78 -1.12
N ARG A 157 4.01 -9.79 -1.20
CA ARG A 157 4.22 -11.12 -0.60
C ARG A 157 5.42 -11.84 -1.22
N ILE A 158 5.57 -11.78 -2.54
CA ILE A 158 6.66 -12.47 -3.25
C ILE A 158 7.91 -11.60 -3.41
N GLY A 159 7.87 -10.35 -2.96
CA GLY A 159 8.98 -9.41 -3.05
C GLY A 159 9.11 -8.72 -4.41
N ALA A 160 8.07 -8.78 -5.25
CA ALA A 160 7.99 -8.01 -6.48
C ALA A 160 7.64 -6.53 -6.18
N ILE A 161 7.99 -5.65 -7.11
CA ILE A 161 7.75 -4.20 -7.03
C ILE A 161 6.50 -3.89 -7.87
N HIS A 162 5.38 -3.58 -7.22
CA HIS A 162 4.18 -3.18 -7.95
C HIS A 162 4.24 -1.71 -8.39
N SER A 163 3.92 -1.44 -9.65
CA SER A 163 3.81 -0.10 -10.23
C SER A 163 2.35 0.16 -10.61
N VAL A 164 1.65 0.96 -9.80
CA VAL A 164 0.22 1.22 -10.00
C VAL A 164 0.03 2.33 -11.02
N VAL A 165 -0.72 2.03 -12.08
CA VAL A 165 -1.09 2.99 -13.13
C VAL A 165 -2.59 3.23 -13.05
N PHE A 166 -2.98 4.49 -12.90
CA PHE A 166 -4.40 4.85 -12.83
C PHE A 166 -5.15 4.40 -14.08
N GLY A 167 -6.26 3.68 -13.90
CA GLY A 167 -7.07 3.12 -15.00
C GLY A 167 -7.58 4.15 -16.03
N GLY A 168 -7.64 5.43 -15.68
CA GLY A 168 -8.02 6.50 -16.61
C GLY A 168 -6.89 7.02 -17.52
N PHE A 169 -5.66 6.51 -17.39
CA PHE A 169 -4.56 6.92 -18.27
C PHE A 169 -4.72 6.36 -19.70
N SER A 170 -4.18 7.11 -20.67
CA SER A 170 -4.13 6.70 -22.07
C SER A 170 -3.18 5.51 -22.29
N PRO A 171 -3.32 4.78 -23.41
CA PRO A 171 -2.38 3.73 -23.79
C PRO A 171 -0.92 4.21 -23.85
N ASP A 172 -0.67 5.42 -24.34
CA ASP A 172 0.68 6.02 -24.38
C ASP A 172 1.26 6.21 -22.99
N ALA A 173 0.45 6.70 -22.06
CA ALA A 173 0.86 6.91 -20.67
C ALA A 173 1.11 5.59 -19.93
N LEU A 174 0.38 4.53 -20.28
CA LEU A 174 0.62 3.18 -19.78
C LEU A 174 1.93 2.62 -20.35
N ALA A 175 2.11 2.64 -21.67
CA ALA A 175 3.32 2.13 -22.34
C ALA A 175 4.59 2.82 -21.82
N ALA A 176 4.57 4.16 -21.72
CA ALA A 176 5.72 4.91 -21.20
C ALA A 176 6.14 4.47 -19.80
N ARG A 177 5.19 4.16 -18.91
CA ARG A 177 5.47 3.68 -17.55
C ARG A 177 6.01 2.26 -17.56
N VAL A 178 5.45 1.39 -18.39
CA VAL A 178 5.91 0.00 -18.55
C VAL A 178 7.36 0.00 -19.05
N ASN A 179 7.67 0.76 -20.10
CA ASN A 179 9.03 0.88 -20.64
C ASN A 179 10.00 1.45 -19.60
N GLN A 180 9.61 2.51 -18.87
CA GLN A 180 10.49 3.15 -17.88
C GLN A 180 10.82 2.25 -16.68
N CYS A 181 9.89 1.39 -16.26
CA CYS A 181 10.11 0.46 -15.15
C CYS A 181 10.49 -0.95 -15.60
N GLU A 182 10.59 -1.18 -16.92
CA GLU A 182 10.93 -2.48 -17.52
C GLU A 182 10.10 -3.62 -16.90
N ALA A 183 8.78 -3.44 -16.80
CA ALA A 183 7.90 -4.43 -16.15
C ALA A 183 7.56 -5.59 -17.09
N GLY A 184 7.86 -6.82 -16.66
CA GLY A 184 7.58 -8.03 -17.43
C GLY A 184 6.12 -8.52 -17.35
N VAL A 185 5.30 -7.95 -16.46
CA VAL A 185 3.89 -8.33 -16.28
C VAL A 185 3.01 -7.10 -16.10
N ILE A 186 1.87 -7.08 -16.79
CA ILE A 186 0.77 -6.13 -16.58
C ILE A 186 -0.44 -6.92 -16.07
N VAL A 187 -1.03 -6.46 -14.97
CA VAL A 187 -2.31 -6.94 -14.44
C VAL A 187 -3.37 -5.89 -14.75
N THR A 188 -4.43 -6.28 -15.46
CA THR A 188 -5.55 -5.41 -15.87
C THR A 188 -6.90 -6.11 -15.70
N ALA A 189 -7.98 -5.33 -15.69
CA ALA A 189 -9.33 -5.82 -15.87
C ALA A 189 -9.80 -5.65 -17.33
N ASP A 190 -10.96 -6.21 -17.65
CA ASP A 190 -11.69 -5.95 -18.89
C ASP A 190 -12.09 -4.47 -18.99
N GLU A 191 -12.81 -3.98 -17.99
CA GLU A 191 -13.34 -2.62 -17.91
C GLU A 191 -13.17 -2.01 -16.51
N ALA A 192 -13.44 -0.71 -16.40
CA ALA A 192 -13.51 0.03 -15.15
C ALA A 192 -14.83 0.81 -15.05
N PRO A 193 -15.88 0.23 -14.43
CA PRO A 193 -17.12 0.96 -14.14
C PRO A 193 -16.85 2.05 -13.11
N ARG A 194 -17.23 3.29 -13.43
CA ARG A 194 -17.17 4.44 -12.53
C ARG A 194 -18.13 5.53 -12.95
N GLY A 195 -19.05 5.92 -12.07
CA GLY A 195 -20.08 6.92 -12.32
C GLY A 195 -20.96 6.57 -13.53
N GLY A 196 -21.28 5.28 -13.71
CA GLY A 196 -22.07 4.78 -14.83
C GLY A 196 -21.36 4.78 -16.19
N ARG A 197 -20.04 4.99 -16.21
CA ARG A 197 -19.20 4.87 -17.42
C ARG A 197 -18.23 3.72 -17.28
N ASN A 198 -18.02 2.97 -18.36
CA ASN A 198 -17.07 1.87 -18.40
C ASN A 198 -15.85 2.24 -19.25
N THR A 199 -14.69 2.39 -18.61
CA THR A 199 -13.42 2.59 -19.33
C THR A 199 -12.90 1.24 -19.83
N PRO A 200 -12.59 1.04 -21.12
CA PRO A 200 -12.19 -0.25 -21.67
C PRO A 200 -10.70 -0.55 -21.40
N LEU A 201 -10.39 -0.94 -20.16
CA LEU A 201 -9.00 -1.13 -19.70
C LEU A 201 -8.24 -2.15 -20.55
N LYS A 202 -8.82 -3.31 -20.85
CA LYS A 202 -8.14 -4.33 -21.67
C LYS A 202 -7.80 -3.84 -23.07
N ALA A 203 -8.73 -3.12 -23.72
CA ALA A 203 -8.49 -2.56 -25.04
C ALA A 203 -7.41 -1.46 -25.01
N ASN A 204 -7.36 -0.68 -23.93
CA ASN A 204 -6.30 0.31 -23.73
C ASN A 204 -4.94 -0.35 -23.46
N ALA A 205 -4.91 -1.45 -22.71
CA ALA A 205 -3.71 -2.23 -22.48
C ALA A 205 -3.18 -2.83 -23.79
N ASP A 206 -4.04 -3.39 -24.65
CA ASP A 206 -3.63 -3.93 -25.96
C ASP A 206 -2.98 -2.86 -26.84
N LYS A 207 -3.58 -1.66 -26.89
CA LYS A 207 -2.98 -0.50 -27.59
C LYS A 207 -1.66 -0.04 -26.98
N ALA A 208 -1.46 -0.25 -25.68
CA ALA A 208 -0.19 0.06 -25.03
C ALA A 208 0.89 -0.98 -25.40
N PHE A 209 0.53 -2.26 -25.51
CA PHE A 209 1.43 -3.34 -25.93
C PHE A 209 2.04 -3.13 -27.31
N GLU A 210 1.33 -2.46 -28.23
CA GLU A 210 1.88 -2.07 -29.54
C GLU A 210 3.05 -1.05 -29.44
N LYS A 211 3.26 -0.46 -28.26
CA LYS A 211 4.23 0.63 -28.00
C LYS A 211 5.24 0.27 -26.91
N ILE A 212 5.17 -0.95 -26.38
CA ILE A 212 6.12 -1.44 -25.38
C ILE A 212 7.36 -1.98 -26.11
N GLU A 213 8.54 -1.60 -25.63
CA GLU A 213 9.83 -1.80 -26.33
C GLU A 213 10.75 -2.85 -25.68
N ILE A 214 10.32 -3.44 -24.56
CA ILE A 214 11.10 -4.38 -23.74
C ILE A 214 10.88 -5.85 -24.10
#